data_AF-A0A9W6BCS1-F1
#
_entry.id   AF-A0A9W6BCS1-F1
#
_cell.length_a   1.000
_cell.length_b   1.000
_cell.length_c   1.000
_cell.angle_alpha   90.00
_cell.angle_beta   90.00
_cell.angle_gamma   90.00
#
_symmetry.space_group_name_H-M   'P 1'
#
loop_
_entity.id
_entity.type
_entity.pdbx_description
1 polymer ?
#
loop_
_entity_poly.entity_id
_entity_poly.type
_entity_poly.pdbx_seq_one_letter_code
_entity_poly.pdbx_strand_id
1 'polypeptide(L)'
;MDLAQILIIAALGVAIVAFIIVRQSRDYGKQLEQLDPKKKKPREFGVYTLDEVAKHNKRDDAWIIVQHKETKEYRVYDVTDYVDEHPGGESILKNIGGDATEGFHGPQHPITTYLMVEEYCIGKLAEGEAPPTAASS
;
A
#
# COMPACT_ATOMS: atom_id res chain seq x y z
N MET A 1 37.38 -2.67 -45.95
CA MET A 1 37.32 -2.37 -44.51
C MET A 1 38.73 -2.52 -43.98
N ASP A 2 39.32 -1.42 -43.53
CA ASP A 2 40.72 -1.41 -43.08
C ASP A 2 40.84 -1.85 -41.61
N LEU A 3 42.08 -2.16 -41.19
CA LEU A 3 42.37 -2.65 -39.84
C LEU A 3 41.94 -1.66 -38.75
N ALA A 4 42.00 -0.35 -39.00
CA ALA A 4 41.59 0.67 -38.03
C ALA A 4 40.07 0.64 -37.82
N GLN A 5 39.28 0.48 -38.88
CA GLN A 5 37.82 0.33 -38.79
C GLN A 5 37.41 -0.95 -38.03
N ILE A 6 38.12 -2.06 -38.24
CA ILE A 6 37.85 -3.32 -37.53
C ILE A 6 38.12 -3.17 -36.02
N LEU A 7 39.21 -2.51 -35.65
CA LEU A 7 39.56 -2.26 -34.24
C LEU A 7 38.59 -1.31 -33.55
N ILE A 8 38.11 -0.27 -34.25
CA ILE A 8 37.10 0.66 -33.71
C ILE A 8 35.77 -0.07 -33.45
N ILE A 9 35.30 -0.89 -34.40
CA ILE A 9 34.05 -1.64 -34.23
C ILE A 9 34.16 -2.64 -33.07
N ALA A 10 35.30 -3.35 -32.95
CA ALA A 10 35.54 -4.26 -31.84
C ALA A 10 35.54 -3.52 -30.48
N ALA A 11 36.20 -2.36 -30.40
CA ALA A 11 36.24 -1.55 -29.18
C ALA A 11 34.85 -1.02 -28.78
N LEU A 12 34.04 -0.56 -29.75
CA LEU A 12 32.66 -0.13 -29.50
C LEU A 12 31.77 -1.29 -29.07
N GLY A 13 31.92 -2.48 -29.67
CA GLY A 13 31.19 -3.67 -29.26
C GLY A 13 31.49 -4.07 -27.82
N VAL A 14 32.77 -4.05 -27.42
CA VAL A 14 33.19 -4.33 -26.03
C VAL A 14 32.65 -3.28 -25.07
N ALA A 15 32.70 -1.99 -25.43
CA ALA A 15 32.16 -0.92 -24.61
C ALA A 15 30.63 -1.00 -24.43
N ILE A 16 29.88 -1.37 -25.48
CA ILE A 16 28.43 -1.56 -25.40
C ILE A 16 28.08 -2.75 -24.51
N VAL A 17 28.78 -3.89 -24.66
CA VAL A 17 28.55 -5.07 -23.82
C VAL A 17 28.90 -4.78 -22.36
N ALA A 18 30.03 -4.12 -22.10
CA ALA A 18 30.40 -3.68 -20.76
C ALA A 18 29.38 -2.71 -20.17
N PHE A 19 28.87 -1.77 -20.98
CA PHE A 19 27.83 -0.84 -20.57
C PHE A 19 26.52 -1.55 -20.22
N ILE A 20 26.10 -2.55 -21.00
CA ILE A 20 24.91 -3.37 -20.73
C ILE A 20 25.09 -4.15 -19.42
N ILE A 21 26.23 -4.81 -19.23
CA ILE A 21 26.52 -5.59 -18.01
C ILE A 21 26.55 -4.68 -16.78
N VAL A 22 27.24 -3.55 -16.85
CA VAL A 22 27.32 -2.58 -15.74
C VAL A 22 25.93 -2.00 -15.44
N ARG A 23 25.15 -1.65 -16.47
CA ARG A 23 23.80 -1.13 -16.30
C ARG A 23 22.88 -2.18 -15.68
N GLN A 24 22.86 -3.40 -16.21
CA GLN A 24 22.02 -4.49 -15.73
C GLN A 24 22.38 -4.89 -14.28
N SER A 25 23.66 -4.95 -13.95
CA SER A 25 24.13 -5.20 -12.59
C SER A 25 23.70 -4.09 -11.62
N ARG A 26 23.74 -2.82 -12.05
CA ARG A 26 23.27 -1.69 -11.26
C ARG A 26 21.76 -1.69 -11.04
N ASP A 27 21.00 -2.05 -12.08
CA ASP A 27 19.55 -2.16 -12.00
C ASP A 27 19.13 -3.31 -11.07
N TYR A 28 19.82 -4.46 -11.15
CA TYR A 28 19.64 -5.58 -10.22
C TYR A 28 19.98 -5.22 -8.76
N GLY A 29 21.06 -4.47 -8.53
CA GLY A 29 21.44 -3.99 -7.19
C GLY A 29 20.36 -3.09 -6.55
N LYS A 30 19.76 -2.18 -7.33
CA LYS A 30 18.66 -1.33 -6.86
C LYS A 30 17.40 -2.12 -6.51
N GLN A 31 17.10 -3.16 -7.29
CA GLN A 31 15.95 -4.03 -7.04
C GLN A 31 16.16 -4.84 -5.75
N LEU A 32 17.36 -5.37 -5.50
CA LEU A 32 17.69 -6.06 -4.25
C LEU A 32 17.67 -5.12 -3.03
N GLU A 33 18.09 -3.87 -3.20
CA GLU A 33 18.05 -2.85 -2.14
C GLU A 33 16.63 -2.44 -1.77
N GLN A 34 15.67 -2.50 -2.71
CA GLN A 34 14.24 -2.31 -2.44
C GLN A 34 13.60 -3.53 -1.74
N LEU A 35 14.15 -4.73 -1.95
CA LEU A 35 13.71 -5.96 -1.29
C LEU A 35 14.30 -6.11 0.13
N ASP A 36 15.21 -5.22 0.56
CA ASP A 36 15.77 -5.25 1.91
C ASP A 36 14.71 -4.86 2.95
N PRO A 37 14.23 -5.79 3.80
CA PRO A 37 13.23 -5.50 4.82
C PRO A 37 13.70 -4.46 5.85
N LYS A 38 15.00 -4.18 5.95
CA LYS A 38 15.57 -3.16 6.84
C LYS A 38 15.45 -1.74 6.32
N LYS A 39 15.12 -1.55 5.04
CA LYS A 39 14.95 -0.21 4.42
C LYS A 39 13.53 0.33 4.45
N LYS A 40 12.51 -0.48 4.73
CA LYS A 40 11.18 0.05 5.01
C LYS A 40 11.29 0.91 6.27
N LYS A 41 11.07 2.22 6.15
CA LYS A 41 10.94 3.11 7.31
C LYS A 41 9.90 2.50 8.25
N PRO A 42 10.11 2.51 9.58
CA PRO A 42 9.06 2.15 10.52
C PRO A 42 7.82 2.96 10.17
N ARG A 43 6.68 2.29 9.99
CA ARG A 43 5.42 3.00 9.82
C ARG A 43 5.13 3.67 11.15
N GLU A 44 5.12 4.99 11.17
CA GLU A 44 4.64 5.74 12.33
C GLU A 44 3.13 5.55 12.39
N PHE A 45 2.65 4.83 13.40
CA PHE A 45 1.22 4.64 13.62
C PHE A 45 0.65 5.89 14.29
N GLY A 46 -0.24 6.59 13.58
CA GLY A 46 -0.87 7.83 14.02
C GLY A 46 -2.08 7.63 14.93
N VAL A 47 -2.56 8.75 15.45
CA VAL A 47 -3.84 8.85 16.18
C VAL A 47 -4.69 9.89 15.46
N TYR A 48 -5.89 9.49 15.05
CA TYR A 48 -6.74 10.28 14.15
C TYR A 48 -8.12 10.54 14.78
N THR A 49 -8.74 11.68 14.49
CA THR A 49 -10.14 11.95 14.86
C THR A 49 -11.09 11.51 13.75
N LEU A 50 -12.38 11.37 14.04
CA LEU A 50 -13.39 11.10 13.01
C LEU A 50 -13.42 12.20 11.93
N ASP A 51 -13.31 13.47 12.32
CA ASP A 51 -13.25 14.61 11.40
C ASP A 51 -12.04 14.58 10.47
N GLU A 52 -10.92 14.02 10.94
CA GLU A 52 -9.73 13.85 10.10
C GLU A 52 -9.97 12.75 9.08
N VAL A 53 -10.40 11.57 9.52
CA VAL A 53 -10.70 10.44 8.61
C VAL A 53 -11.76 10.84 7.58
N ALA A 54 -12.78 11.60 7.96
CA ALA A 54 -13.85 12.05 7.05
C ALA A 54 -13.38 12.88 5.86
N LYS A 55 -12.19 13.47 5.90
CA LYS A 55 -11.59 14.21 4.78
C LYS A 55 -11.09 13.28 3.67
N HIS A 56 -10.76 12.04 4.00
CA HIS A 56 -10.17 11.03 3.12
C HIS A 56 -11.27 10.12 2.57
N ASN A 57 -12.13 10.70 1.73
CA ASN A 57 -13.37 10.10 1.23
C ASN A 57 -13.46 10.04 -0.31
N LYS A 58 -12.31 10.00 -1.00
CA LYS A 58 -12.23 9.94 -2.46
C LYS A 58 -11.52 8.67 -2.92
N ARG A 59 -11.69 8.29 -4.18
CA ARG A 59 -11.05 7.09 -4.73
C ARG A 59 -9.52 7.13 -4.63
N ASP A 60 -8.95 8.30 -4.89
CA ASP A 60 -7.52 8.61 -4.85
C ASP A 60 -7.04 9.12 -3.48
N ASP A 61 -7.91 9.06 -2.47
CA ASP A 61 -7.65 9.46 -1.09
C ASP A 61 -8.69 8.81 -0.17
N ALA A 62 -8.52 7.50 0.08
CA ALA A 62 -9.54 6.62 0.65
C ALA A 62 -9.08 6.04 1.99
N TRP A 63 -9.62 6.55 3.09
CA TRP A 63 -9.40 5.95 4.40
C TRP A 63 -10.64 5.25 4.92
N ILE A 64 -10.46 4.21 5.72
CA ILE A 64 -11.56 3.52 6.41
C ILE A 64 -11.20 3.28 7.87
N ILE A 65 -12.24 3.19 8.69
CA ILE A 65 -12.17 2.76 10.08
C ILE A 65 -12.71 1.33 10.17
N VAL A 66 -11.99 0.46 10.88
CA VAL A 66 -12.45 -0.90 11.19
C VAL A 66 -12.20 -1.20 12.66
N GLN A 67 -13.22 -1.65 13.36
CA GLN A 67 -13.09 -2.16 14.72
C GLN A 67 -12.43 -3.53 14.72
N HIS A 68 -11.42 -3.72 15.55
CA HIS A 68 -10.84 -5.05 15.74
C HIS A 68 -11.81 -5.96 16.51
N LYS A 69 -12.03 -7.20 16.03
CA LYS A 69 -13.02 -8.13 16.62
C LYS A 69 -12.79 -8.40 18.11
N GLU A 70 -11.54 -8.62 18.49
CA GLU A 70 -11.14 -9.02 19.85
C GLU A 70 -10.87 -7.81 20.77
N THR A 71 -9.92 -6.95 20.40
CA THR A 71 -9.55 -5.78 21.22
C THR A 71 -10.60 -4.67 21.26
N LYS A 72 -11.56 -4.67 20.32
CA LYS A 72 -12.59 -3.62 20.15
C LYS A 72 -12.05 -2.22 19.85
N GLU A 73 -10.75 -2.10 19.58
CA GLU A 73 -10.13 -0.85 19.17
C GLU A 73 -10.50 -0.52 17.72
N TYR A 74 -10.74 0.75 17.44
CA TYR A 74 -10.91 1.25 16.09
C TYR A 74 -9.55 1.58 15.48
N ARG A 75 -9.22 0.90 14.38
CA ARG A 75 -8.02 1.15 13.58
C ARG A 75 -8.38 1.92 12.32
N VAL A 76 -7.44 2.74 11.88
CA VAL A 76 -7.56 3.57 10.68
C VAL A 76 -6.64 3.00 9.62
N TYR A 77 -7.18 2.80 8.42
CA TYR A 77 -6.49 2.20 7.29
C TYR A 77 -6.54 3.13 6.09
N ASP A 78 -5.39 3.38 5.48
CA ASP A 78 -5.30 4.04 4.18
C ASP A 78 -5.35 2.97 3.09
N VAL A 79 -6.48 2.86 2.41
CA VAL A 79 -6.74 1.84 1.38
C VAL A 79 -6.64 2.41 -0.03
N THR A 80 -6.10 3.63 -0.19
CA THR A 80 -6.03 4.35 -1.48
C THR A 80 -5.45 3.48 -2.60
N ASP A 81 -4.30 2.85 -2.35
CA ASP A 81 -3.62 2.00 -3.34
C ASP A 81 -4.32 0.64 -3.56
N TYR A 82 -5.28 0.27 -2.70
CA TYR A 82 -5.99 -1.00 -2.75
C TYR A 82 -7.37 -0.91 -3.42
N VAL A 83 -7.93 0.29 -3.56
CA VAL A 83 -9.30 0.49 -4.03
C VAL A 83 -9.56 -0.24 -5.36
N ASP A 84 -8.63 -0.15 -6.31
CA ASP A 84 -8.75 -0.78 -7.64
C ASP A 84 -8.51 -2.30 -7.63
N GLU A 85 -7.84 -2.81 -6.60
CA GLU A 85 -7.52 -4.24 -6.44
C GLU A 85 -8.55 -4.99 -5.59
N HIS A 86 -9.50 -4.27 -4.99
CA HIS A 86 -10.49 -4.86 -4.10
C HIS A 86 -11.38 -5.88 -4.83
N PRO A 87 -11.40 -7.17 -4.42
CA PRO A 87 -12.20 -8.20 -5.09
C PRO A 87 -13.71 -7.95 -5.06
N GLY A 88 -14.20 -7.19 -4.07
CA GLY A 88 -15.59 -6.73 -4.00
C GLY A 88 -15.91 -5.52 -4.89
N GLY A 89 -14.95 -5.05 -5.69
CA GLY A 89 -15.06 -3.87 -6.54
C GLY A 89 -15.40 -2.61 -5.76
N GLU A 90 -16.27 -1.77 -6.35
CA GLU A 90 -16.70 -0.47 -5.81
C GLU A 90 -17.38 -0.54 -4.42
N SER A 91 -17.67 -1.73 -3.89
CA SER A 91 -18.24 -1.87 -2.55
C SER A 91 -17.33 -1.32 -1.43
N ILE A 92 -16.01 -1.23 -1.66
CA ILE A 92 -15.07 -0.58 -0.75
C ILE A 92 -15.36 0.92 -0.59
N LEU A 93 -15.86 1.58 -1.64
CA LEU A 93 -16.13 3.02 -1.64
C LEU A 93 -17.33 3.43 -0.79
N LYS A 94 -18.16 2.49 -0.34
CA LYS A 94 -19.38 2.81 0.42
C LYS A 94 -19.09 3.48 1.76
N ASN A 95 -17.95 3.15 2.37
CA ASN A 95 -17.61 3.54 3.73
C ASN A 95 -16.24 4.27 3.83
N ILE A 96 -15.70 4.73 2.70
CA ILE A 96 -14.50 5.58 2.73
C ILE A 96 -14.80 6.90 3.46
N GLY A 97 -13.81 7.41 4.18
CA GLY A 97 -13.97 8.50 5.13
C GLY A 97 -14.75 8.13 6.39
N GLY A 98 -14.98 6.85 6.67
CA GLY A 98 -15.85 6.45 7.78
C GLY A 98 -15.70 5.00 8.24
N ASP A 99 -16.70 4.53 8.98
CA ASP A 99 -16.73 3.19 9.56
C ASP A 99 -17.15 2.12 8.54
N ALA A 100 -16.22 1.21 8.26
CA ALA A 100 -16.41 0.06 7.40
C ALA A 100 -16.57 -1.25 8.19
N THR A 101 -16.64 -1.21 9.52
CA THR A 101 -16.61 -2.40 10.41
C THR A 101 -17.61 -3.49 10.01
N GLU A 102 -18.89 -3.13 9.81
CA GLU A 102 -19.92 -4.12 9.48
C GLU A 102 -19.65 -4.79 8.12
N GLY A 103 -19.33 -3.99 7.11
CA GLY A 103 -18.97 -4.50 5.78
C GLY A 103 -17.70 -5.34 5.81
N PHE A 104 -16.69 -4.93 6.57
CA PHE A 104 -15.43 -5.67 6.69
C PHE A 104 -15.61 -7.01 7.40
N HIS A 105 -16.47 -7.09 8.41
CA HIS A 105 -16.73 -8.33 9.16
C HIS A 105 -17.77 -9.26 8.53
N GLY A 106 -18.36 -8.88 7.39
CA GLY A 106 -19.33 -9.69 6.67
C GLY A 106 -18.78 -11.02 6.13
N PRO A 107 -19.66 -11.96 5.74
CA PRO A 107 -19.30 -13.31 5.31
C PRO A 107 -18.46 -13.37 4.03
N GLN A 108 -18.39 -12.26 3.27
CA GLN A 108 -17.59 -12.15 2.05
C GLN A 108 -16.07 -12.10 2.31
N HIS A 109 -15.63 -11.78 3.53
CA HIS A 109 -14.20 -11.67 3.85
C HIS A 109 -13.70 -12.90 4.62
N PRO A 110 -12.73 -13.67 4.07
CA PRO A 110 -12.07 -14.73 4.82
C PRO A 110 -11.19 -14.16 5.95
N ILE A 111 -10.80 -15.03 6.89
CA ILE A 111 -9.90 -14.67 8.00
C ILE A 111 -8.55 -14.12 7.50
N THR A 112 -8.09 -14.55 6.32
CA THR A 112 -6.84 -14.05 5.73
C THR A 112 -6.90 -12.57 5.36
N THR A 113 -8.10 -11.99 5.13
CA THR A 113 -8.26 -10.55 4.87
C THR A 113 -7.77 -9.69 6.03
N TYR A 114 -7.86 -10.20 7.26
CA TYR A 114 -7.37 -9.51 8.45
C TYR A 114 -5.85 -9.44 8.50
N LEU A 115 -5.14 -10.37 7.84
CA LEU A 115 -3.68 -10.30 7.72
C LEU A 115 -3.25 -9.33 6.63
N MET A 116 -4.02 -9.25 5.53
CA MET A 116 -3.72 -8.35 4.41
C MET A 116 -4.02 -6.90 4.75
N VAL A 117 -5.14 -6.61 5.44
CA VAL A 117 -5.55 -5.23 5.76
C VAL A 117 -4.54 -4.53 6.68
N GLU A 118 -3.79 -5.28 7.49
CA GLU A 118 -2.76 -4.72 8.37
C GLU A 118 -1.64 -4.01 7.59
N GLU A 119 -1.41 -4.37 6.33
CA GLU A 119 -0.50 -3.65 5.44
C GLU A 119 -1.02 -2.28 5.00
N TYR A 120 -2.25 -1.91 5.35
CA TYR A 120 -2.86 -0.61 5.10
C TYR A 120 -3.09 0.18 6.38
N CYS A 121 -2.79 -0.40 7.55
CA CYS A 121 -3.00 0.26 8.84
C CYS A 121 -2.05 1.45 8.98
N ILE A 122 -2.64 2.63 9.22
CA ILE A 122 -1.90 3.88 9.47
C ILE A 122 -2.00 4.33 10.93
N GLY A 123 -2.90 3.75 11.72
CA GLY A 123 -3.03 4.11 13.13
C GLY A 123 -4.34 3.69 13.76
N LYS A 124 -4.77 4.47 14.76
CA LYS A 124 -6.01 4.25 15.51
C LYS A 124 -6.80 5.55 15.69
N LEU A 125 -8.07 5.42 16.05
CA LEU A 125 -8.85 6.58 16.47
C LEU A 125 -8.36 7.13 17.82
N ALA A 126 -8.53 8.43 18.02
CA ALA A 126 -8.27 9.10 19.28
C ALA A 126 -9.15 8.56 20.41
N GLU A 127 -8.67 8.63 21.65
CA GLU A 127 -9.45 8.16 22.80
C GLU A 127 -10.77 8.94 22.92
N GLY A 128 -11.87 8.22 23.13
CA GLY A 128 -13.21 8.80 23.21
C GLY A 128 -13.91 8.99 21.86
N GLU A 129 -13.20 8.84 20.74
CA GLU A 129 -13.81 8.76 19.41
C GLU A 129 -14.37 7.35 19.19
N ALA A 130 -15.64 7.28 18.83
CA ALA A 130 -16.25 6.07 18.29
C ALA A 130 -17.13 6.51 17.12
N PRO A 131 -17.02 5.89 15.93
CA PRO A 131 -17.96 6.15 14.86
C PRO A 131 -19.38 5.96 15.38
N PRO A 132 -20.34 6.79 14.95
CA PRO A 132 -21.73 6.58 15.32
C PRO A 132 -22.09 5.14 14.98
N THR A 133 -22.45 4.35 15.99
CA THR A 133 -22.97 3.01 15.77
C THR A 133 -24.06 3.13 14.72
N ALA A 134 -24.06 2.27 13.70
CA ALA A 134 -25.17 2.16 12.77
C ALA A 134 -26.43 1.84 13.59
N ALA A 135 -27.09 2.89 14.06
CA ALA A 135 -28.28 2.82 14.87
C ALA A 135 -29.37 2.41 13.89
N SER A 136 -29.82 1.18 14.07
CA SER A 136 -31.09 0.63 13.63
C SER A 136 -32.03 1.70 13.08
N SER A 137 -32.09 1.79 11.75
CA SER A 137 -33.17 2.46 11.02
C SER A 137 -33.89 1.42 10.20
#